data_AF-A0A6B3FCH7-F1
#
_entry.id   AF-A0A6B3FCH7-F1
#
_cell.length_a   1.000
_cell.length_b   1.000
_cell.length_c   1.000
_cell.angle_alpha   90.00
_cell.angle_beta   90.00
_cell.angle_gamma   90.00
#
_symmetry.space_group_name_H-M   'P 1'
#
loop_
_entity.id
_entity.type
_entity.pdbx_description
1 polymer ?
#
loop_
_entity_poly.entity_id
_entity_poly.type
_entity_poly.pdbx_seq_one_letter_code
_entity_poly.pdbx_strand_id
1 'polypeptide(L)' 'WYGHDPAKYEEFADRYRAELADPDREEAVARLRTLAAKGPLTLLTSTKDLDHAHTRVLAAELGA' A
#
# COMPACT_ATOMS: atom_id res chain seq x y z
N TRP A 1 14.96 -5.94 -0.25
CA TRP A 1 14.75 -4.64 -0.91
C TRP A 1 14.70 -3.59 0.19
N TYR A 2 15.28 -2.41 -0.03
CA TYR A 2 15.23 -1.26 0.87
C TYR A 2 16.12 -1.29 2.14
N GLY A 3 16.27 -2.44 2.80
CA GLY A 3 17.18 -2.57 3.94
C GLY A 3 16.76 -1.77 5.18
N HIS A 4 15.47 -1.46 5.32
CA HIS A 4 14.90 -0.64 6.42
C HIS A 4 15.55 0.75 6.61
N ASP A 5 16.20 1.32 5.59
CA ASP A 5 16.78 2.66 5.65
C ASP A 5 15.70 3.72 5.41
N PRO A 6 15.09 4.34 6.43
CA PRO A 6 13.88 5.16 6.29
C PRO A 6 14.00 6.31 5.28
N ALA A 7 15.24 6.75 5.01
CA ALA A 7 15.53 7.83 4.07
C ALA A 7 15.10 7.52 2.63
N LYS A 8 14.91 6.25 2.26
CA LYS A 8 14.49 5.88 0.91
C LYS A 8 12.96 5.81 0.76
N TYR A 9 12.17 6.08 1.81
CA TYR A 9 10.85 5.40 1.99
C TYR A 9 9.85 6.01 1.06
N GLU A 10 9.98 7.31 0.90
CA GLU A 10 9.30 8.07 -0.12
C GLU A 10 9.58 7.50 -1.51
N GLU A 11 10.84 7.19 -1.87
CA GLU A 11 11.15 6.54 -3.15
C GLU A 11 10.46 5.17 -3.29
N PHE A 12 10.45 4.36 -2.22
CA PHE A 12 9.73 3.10 -2.22
C PHE A 12 8.21 3.31 -2.38
N ALA A 13 7.64 4.26 -1.65
CA ALA A 13 6.22 4.57 -1.68
C ALA A 13 5.80 5.06 -3.07
N ASP A 14 6.60 5.92 -3.70
CA ASP A 14 6.35 6.43 -5.05
C ASP A 14 6.37 5.30 -6.08
N ARG A 15 7.37 4.42 -6.02
CA ARG A 15 7.46 3.24 -6.88
C ARG A 15 6.30 2.28 -6.66
N TYR A 16 5.90 2.08 -5.41
CA TYR A 16 4.79 1.20 -5.07
C TYR A 16 3.45 1.78 -5.53
N ARG A 17 3.22 3.09 -5.39
CA ARG A 17 2.04 3.76 -5.97
C ARG A 17 2.00 3.61 -7.49
N ALA A 18 3.14 3.77 -8.17
CA ALA A 18 3.23 3.54 -9.60
C ALA A 18 2.87 2.10 -9.98
N GLU A 19 3.31 1.10 -9.20
CA GLU A 19 2.90 -0.30 -9.41
C GLU A 19 1.39 -0.51 -9.16
N LEU A 20 0.81 0.13 -8.15
CA LEU A 20 -0.63 0.03 -7.87
C LEU A 20 -1.49 0.71 -8.96
N ALA A 21 -0.94 1.70 -9.65
CA ALA A 21 -1.58 2.39 -10.77
C ALA A 21 -1.37 1.68 -12.12
N ASP A 22 -0.60 0.58 -12.15
CA ASP A 22 -0.42 -0.22 -13.35
C ASP A 22 -1.77 -0.85 -13.78
N PRO A 23 -2.13 -0.83 -15.08
CA PRO A 23 -3.37 -1.41 -15.58
C PRO A 23 -3.60 -2.87 -15.16
N ASP A 24 -2.53 -3.66 -15.03
CA ASP A 24 -2.62 -5.08 -14.62
C ASP A 24 -3.03 -5.23 -13.14
N ARG A 25 -2.85 -4.16 -12.35
CA ARG A 25 -3.13 -4.11 -10.90
C ARG A 25 -4.39 -3.30 -10.58
N GLU A 26 -4.82 -2.43 -11.49
CA GLU A 26 -5.93 -1.48 -11.28
C GLU A 26 -7.22 -2.17 -10.83
N GLU A 27 -7.59 -3.29 -11.44
CA GLU A 27 -8.81 -4.04 -11.08
C GLU A 27 -8.75 -4.54 -9.62
N ALA A 28 -7.59 -5.07 -9.20
CA ALA A 28 -7.41 -5.56 -7.84
C ALA A 28 -7.51 -4.41 -6.83
N VAL A 29 -6.90 -3.26 -7.13
CA VAL A 29 -6.97 -2.06 -6.27
C VAL A 29 -8.40 -1.51 -6.21
N ALA A 30 -9.12 -1.47 -7.33
CA ALA A 30 -10.52 -1.04 -7.37
C ALA A 30 -11.42 -1.95 -6.53
N ARG A 31 -11.19 -3.27 -6.56
CA ARG A 31 -11.89 -4.23 -5.70
C ARG A 31 -11.61 -3.97 -4.22
N LEU A 32 -10.37 -3.70 -3.84
CA LEU A 32 -10.01 -3.36 -2.46
C LEU A 32 -10.69 -2.07 -1.98
N ARG A 33 -10.74 -1.03 -2.83
CA ARG A 33 -11.49 0.22 -2.53
C ARG A 33 -12.97 -0.06 -2.28
N THR A 34 -13.57 -0.91 -3.10
CA THR A 34 -14.97 -1.33 -2.94
C THR A 34 -15.20 -2.08 -1.63
N LEU A 35 -14.25 -2.90 -1.18
CA LEU A 35 -14.34 -3.60 0.11
C LEU A 35 -14.17 -2.63 1.29
N ALA A 36 -13.20 -1.71 1.22
CA ALA A 36 -12.99 -0.69 2.24
C ALA A 36 -14.21 0.23 2.40
N ALA A 37 -14.91 0.54 1.31
CA ALA A 37 -16.15 1.33 1.36
C ALA A 37 -17.32 0.61 2.07
N LYS A 38 -17.31 -0.73 2.15
CA LYS A 38 -18.38 -1.52 2.79
C LYS A 38 -18.18 -1.70 4.29
N GLY A 39 -16.98 -1.44 4.80
CA GLY A 39 -16.64 -1.62 6.20
C GLY A 39 -15.14 -1.77 6.42
N PRO A 40 -14.72 -2.05 7.67
CA PRO A 40 -13.30 -2.13 8.02
C PRO A 40 -12.56 -3.17 7.18
N LEU A 41 -11.43 -2.75 6.61
CA LEU A 41 -10.51 -3.62 5.86
C LEU A 41 -9.20 -3.77 6.65
N THR A 42 -8.87 -5.01 7.01
CA THR A 42 -7.62 -5.30 7.74
C THR A 42 -6.51 -5.68 6.78
N LEU A 43 -5.42 -4.90 6.77
CA LEU A 43 -4.19 -5.22 6.04
C LEU A 43 -3.20 -5.94 6.96
N LEU A 44 -2.81 -7.16 6.61
CA LEU A 44 -1.86 -7.97 7.37
C LEU A 44 -0.49 -7.97 6.70
N THR A 45 0.57 -7.81 7.48
CA THR A 45 1.96 -7.81 7.00
C THR A 45 2.88 -8.51 8.00
N SER A 46 3.98 -9.07 7.50
CA SER A 46 5.06 -9.64 8.32
C SER A 46 6.08 -8.58 8.76
N THR A 47 5.92 -7.33 8.31
CA THR A 47 6.84 -6.22 8.63
C THR A 47 6.60 -5.72 10.05
N LYS A 48 7.66 -5.56 10.85
CA LYS A 48 7.57 -5.01 12.22
C LYS A 48 7.45 -3.49 12.25
N ASP A 49 8.10 -2.82 11.30
CA ASP A 49 8.02 -1.37 11.12
C ASP A 49 6.79 -1.02 10.28
N LEU A 50 5.69 -0.65 10.95
CA LEU A 50 4.44 -0.31 10.29
C LEU A 50 4.44 1.12 9.71
N ASP A 51 5.29 2.00 10.23
CA ASP A 51 5.40 3.37 9.75
C ASP A 51 6.07 3.43 8.37
N HIS A 52 6.95 2.47 8.09
CA HIS A 52 7.62 2.32 6.78
C HIS A 52 7.19 1.05 6.03
N ALA A 53 6.01 0.50 6.33
CA ALA A 53 5.46 -0.65 5.62
C ALA A 53 4.76 -0.25 4.32
N HIS A 54 4.71 -1.20 3.38
CA HIS A 54 3.89 -1.10 2.16
C HIS A 54 2.38 -1.01 2.47
N THR A 55 1.94 -1.63 3.56
CA THR A 55 0.54 -1.58 4.00
C THR A 55 0.08 -0.18 4.36
N ARG A 56 0.99 0.68 4.84
CA ARG A 56 0.68 2.10 5.09
C ARG A 56 0.37 2.85 3.80
N VAL A 57 1.19 2.64 2.75
CA VAL A 57 0.94 3.24 1.43
C VAL A 57 -0.37 2.71 0.86
N LEU A 58 -0.59 1.39 0.93
CA LEU A 58 -1.83 0.78 0.44
C LEU A 58 -3.06 1.31 1.20
N ALA A 59 -3.02 1.45 2.53
CA ALA A 59 -4.12 2.02 3.30
C ALA A 59 -4.49 3.44 2.82
N ALA A 60 -3.48 4.29 2.60
CA ALA A 60 -3.69 5.64 2.07
C ALA A 60 -4.35 5.63 0.67
N GLU A 61 -3.92 4.73 -0.23
CA GLU A 61 -4.50 4.58 -1.58
C GLU A 61 -5.95 4.06 -1.59
N LEU A 62 -6.36 3.40 -0.50
CA LEU A 62 -7.71 2.89 -0.31
C LEU A 62 -8.65 3.90 0.37
N GLY A 63 -8.13 5.07 0.80
CA GLY A 63 -8.90 6.09 1.51
C GLY A 63 -9.29 5.69 2.93
N ALA A 64 -8.51 4.79 3.56
CA ALA A 64 -8.71 4.28 4.91
C ALA A 64 -7.83 5.00 5.95
#